data_AF-A0A524MN70-F1
#
_entry.id   AF-A0A524MN70-F1
#
_cell.length_a   1.000
_cell.length_b   1.000
_cell.length_c   1.000
_cell.angle_alpha   90.00
_cell.angle_beta   90.00
_cell.angle_gamma   90.00
#
_symmetry.space_group_name_H-M   'P 1'
#
loop_
_entity.id
_entity.type
_entity.pdbx_description
1 polymer ?
#
loop_
_entity_poly.entity_id
_entity_poly.type
_entity_poly.pdbx_seq_one_letter_code
_entity_poly.pdbx_strand_id
1 'polypeptide(L)'
;MDNNIRKKDEVAAGGSGGGSCCGGPGKWIWIVLAVAIVGVLIAKNAGKKPASADTTTVNNTPAATEANGVQGGQEPASQGKAIPRLLDLGATQCIPCKMMAPILEDLKKTYIGRLDVQFIDVWENPDAGKKYGINMIPTQIFYDATGKELFRHEGFFGKEDILAKWKEFGVDLASAAAPPDVSRWTPAQPDTRAQAAICYMCDGDIPSNSLVVVKTDKGAVRLCGMHHYFVMYSCLTEDKTEFEKKVTVADRATCNMVPITDAVYVYGMEAKTGRPTVKAFAGKDAAEKERQASGGNVLDLAVLQSKELANKCGFCDRSVYPEDAAEVIVGDVKTWGCCSHCALGVAARTGKDIEIREKDRLTGEKVVVKTHNGSVASLEPATAVAWFGQRTKPDGTYASAGCFHQGFFVKAENLKQWVAANPLETGEQIAIAKALADKMKLTPQQISKACKIGECSPQ
;
A
#
# COMPACT_ATOMS: atom_id res chain seq x y z
N MET A 1 -63.23 -26.92 27.83
CA MET A 1 -63.86 -25.66 28.26
C MET A 1 -62.80 -24.84 28.95
N ASP A 2 -62.90 -23.51 28.85
CA ASP A 2 -61.95 -22.47 29.28
C ASP A 2 -60.85 -22.13 28.25
N ASN A 3 -61.00 -21.04 27.47
CA ASN A 3 -60.75 -19.61 27.79
C ASN A 3 -59.24 -19.30 27.70
N ASN A 4 -58.73 -18.26 27.03
CA ASN A 4 -59.32 -17.03 26.48
C ASN A 4 -58.18 -16.25 25.75
N ILE A 5 -58.57 -15.20 25.02
CA ILE A 5 -57.79 -13.99 24.65
C ILE A 5 -57.01 -14.03 23.32
N ARG A 6 -57.75 -13.67 22.26
CA ARG A 6 -57.24 -12.88 21.14
C ARG A 6 -56.99 -11.44 21.62
N LYS A 7 -55.81 -10.89 21.40
CA LYS A 7 -55.61 -9.44 21.28
C LYS A 7 -55.26 -9.10 19.84
N LYS A 8 -56.19 -8.39 19.20
CA LYS A 8 -55.92 -7.48 18.10
C LYS A 8 -55.23 -6.27 18.72
N ASP A 9 -54.08 -5.87 18.21
CA ASP A 9 -53.58 -4.53 18.44
C ASP A 9 -53.52 -3.79 17.10
N GLU A 10 -54.04 -2.58 17.18
CA GLU A 10 -54.47 -1.69 16.11
C GLU A 10 -53.32 -1.09 15.29
N VAL A 11 -53.65 -0.87 14.03
CA VAL A 11 -52.96 0.04 13.12
C VAL A 11 -53.09 1.46 13.66
N ALA A 12 -52.00 2.03 14.17
CA ALA A 12 -51.90 3.45 14.45
C ALA A 12 -51.26 4.15 13.25
N ALA A 13 -52.09 4.81 12.44
CA ALA A 13 -51.69 5.88 11.55
C ALA A 13 -51.46 7.15 12.40
N GLY A 14 -50.31 7.82 12.22
CA GLY A 14 -50.08 9.12 12.84
C GLY A 14 -48.68 9.69 12.59
N GLY A 15 -48.62 10.83 11.91
CA GLY A 15 -47.53 11.80 12.07
C GLY A 15 -46.57 11.92 10.90
N SER A 16 -46.98 12.67 9.87
CA SER A 16 -46.09 13.32 8.91
C SER A 16 -45.14 14.30 9.63
N GLY A 17 -43.96 13.83 10.02
CA GLY A 17 -42.84 14.65 10.45
C GLY A 17 -41.87 14.84 9.29
N GLY A 18 -42.02 15.93 8.54
CA GLY A 18 -41.06 16.35 7.51
C GLY A 18 -39.74 16.79 8.14
N GLY A 19 -38.89 15.84 8.49
CA GLY A 19 -37.49 16.07 8.83
C GLY A 19 -36.64 15.93 7.57
N SER A 20 -36.07 17.03 7.08
CA SER A 20 -35.08 17.01 6.00
C SER A 20 -33.92 16.07 6.38
N CYS A 21 -33.76 14.97 5.65
CA CYS A 21 -32.68 13.99 5.83
C CYS A 21 -31.29 14.55 5.49
N CYS A 22 -31.22 15.73 4.86
CA CYS A 22 -29.99 16.43 4.58
C CYS A 22 -29.60 17.33 5.77
N GLY A 23 -28.94 16.75 6.77
CA GLY A 23 -28.14 17.51 7.72
C GLY A 23 -26.95 18.14 6.99
N GLY A 24 -27.03 19.43 6.68
CA GLY A 24 -25.90 20.20 6.14
C GLY A 24 -24.75 20.32 7.15
N PRO A 25 -23.52 20.59 6.69
CA PRO A 25 -22.33 20.60 7.53
C PRO A 25 -22.39 21.71 8.59
N GLY A 26 -21.91 21.38 9.79
CA GLY A 26 -21.81 22.29 10.92
C GLY A 26 -21.12 23.61 10.57
N LYS A 27 -21.70 24.68 11.10
CA LYS A 27 -21.23 26.07 11.04
C LYS A 27 -19.73 26.19 11.33
N TRP A 28 -18.94 26.55 10.32
CA TRP A 28 -17.62 27.15 10.54
C TRP A 28 -17.84 28.61 10.93
N ILE A 29 -17.67 28.90 12.22
CA ILE A 29 -17.62 30.28 12.72
C ILE A 29 -16.26 30.86 12.30
N TRP A 30 -16.30 31.85 11.40
CA TRP A 30 -15.22 32.79 11.19
C TRP A 30 -15.16 33.73 12.40
N ILE A 31 -14.03 33.77 13.10
CA ILE A 31 -13.67 34.93 13.93
C ILE A 31 -12.52 35.63 13.22
N VAL A 32 -12.87 36.60 12.39
CA VAL A 32 -12.02 37.73 12.04
C VAL A 32 -12.76 38.96 12.52
N LEU A 33 -12.23 39.62 13.56
CA LEU A 33 -12.47 41.03 13.80
C LEU A 33 -11.15 41.69 14.16
N ALA A 34 -10.74 42.56 13.24
CA ALA A 34 -9.60 43.44 13.30
C ALA A 34 -9.87 44.67 14.17
N VAL A 35 -8.79 45.36 14.57
CA VAL A 35 -8.54 46.82 14.60
C VAL A 35 -7.46 47.05 15.67
N ALA A 36 -6.17 47.19 15.35
CA ALA A 36 -5.51 48.32 14.66
C ALA A 36 -5.57 49.66 15.42
N ILE A 37 -4.78 49.79 16.49
CA ILE A 37 -4.08 51.01 16.97
C ILE A 37 -2.87 50.45 17.74
N VAL A 38 -1.59 50.55 17.37
CA VAL A 38 -0.75 51.73 17.14
C VAL A 38 0.38 51.29 16.21
N GLY A 39 0.44 51.84 15.00
CA GLY A 39 1.66 51.87 14.21
C GLY A 39 2.21 53.28 14.23
N VAL A 40 3.20 53.56 15.06
CA VAL A 40 4.26 54.57 14.82
C VAL A 40 5.45 54.20 15.71
N LEU A 41 6.50 53.63 15.12
CA LEU A 41 7.86 54.20 15.19
C LEU A 41 8.78 53.38 14.28
N ILE A 42 9.07 54.01 13.16
CA ILE A 42 9.96 53.60 12.08
C ILE A 42 11.41 53.56 12.57
N ALA A 43 12.12 52.54 12.08
CA ALA A 43 13.54 52.46 11.74
C ALA A 43 14.50 53.53 12.31
N LYS A 44 15.50 53.06 13.05
CA LYS A 44 16.89 53.56 13.22
C LYS A 44 17.55 52.50 14.12
N ASN A 45 18.71 51.90 13.88
CA ASN A 45 19.90 52.30 13.14
C ASN A 45 20.72 51.05 12.80
N ALA A 46 21.43 51.15 11.68
CA ALA A 46 22.52 50.27 11.29
C ALA A 46 23.71 50.34 12.25
N GLY A 47 24.47 49.24 12.29
CA GLY A 47 25.93 49.25 12.35
C GLY A 47 26.57 49.28 13.73
N LYS A 48 27.29 48.20 14.06
CA LYS A 48 28.74 48.22 14.38
C LYS A 48 29.22 46.84 14.87
N LYS A 49 30.14 46.23 14.12
CA LYS A 49 31.28 45.46 14.68
C LYS A 49 32.23 46.50 15.33
N PRO A 50 32.98 46.18 16.40
CA PRO A 50 34.27 45.46 16.25
C PRO A 50 34.59 44.54 17.48
N ALA A 51 35.34 43.44 17.33
CA ALA A 51 36.80 43.26 17.39
C ALA A 51 37.26 42.58 18.71
N SER A 52 38.35 41.86 18.54
CA SER A 52 39.03 40.89 19.40
C SER A 52 39.93 41.54 20.45
N ALA A 53 40.19 40.82 21.55
CA ALA A 53 41.51 40.70 22.18
C ALA A 53 41.48 39.44 23.08
N ASP A 54 42.23 38.39 22.79
CA ASP A 54 43.67 38.14 23.07
C ASP A 54 43.95 37.83 24.54
N THR A 55 44.44 36.61 24.82
CA THR A 55 45.63 36.36 25.64
C THR A 55 46.03 34.88 25.55
N THR A 56 47.18 34.71 24.91
CA THR A 56 48.13 33.61 24.89
C THR A 56 48.49 33.04 26.26
N THR A 57 48.69 31.72 26.34
CA THR A 57 49.93 31.16 26.91
C THR A 57 50.31 29.88 26.17
N VAL A 58 51.52 29.93 25.62
CA VAL A 58 52.27 28.89 24.93
C VAL A 58 53.19 28.23 25.97
N ASN A 59 53.54 26.94 25.80
CA ASN A 59 54.92 26.45 25.96
C ASN A 59 55.09 24.96 25.57
N ASN A 60 55.51 24.77 24.32
CA ASN A 60 56.57 23.92 23.75
C ASN A 60 57.19 22.74 24.56
N THR A 61 57.02 21.51 24.04
CA THR A 61 58.00 20.56 23.39
C THR A 61 59.51 20.76 23.73
N PRO A 62 60.40 19.71 23.88
CA PRO A 62 60.66 18.72 22.80
C PRO A 62 61.30 17.32 23.06
N ALA A 63 61.30 16.54 21.96
CA ALA A 63 62.34 15.63 21.42
C ALA A 63 62.54 14.17 21.92
N ALA A 64 62.23 13.25 20.98
CA ALA A 64 62.99 12.10 20.45
C ALA A 64 63.70 11.07 21.37
N THR A 65 63.53 9.76 21.08
CA THR A 65 64.57 8.83 20.54
C THR A 65 64.01 7.40 20.33
N GLU A 66 64.18 6.91 19.09
CA GLU A 66 64.40 5.55 18.52
C GLU A 66 63.85 4.19 19.05
N ALA A 67 63.46 3.38 18.05
CA ALA A 67 63.75 1.95 17.78
C ALA A 67 62.84 0.78 18.26
N ASN A 68 62.32 0.08 17.22
CA ASN A 68 62.08 -1.36 17.02
C ASN A 68 61.09 -2.17 17.90
N GLY A 69 60.13 -2.80 17.21
CA GLY A 69 59.37 -3.95 17.72
C GLY A 69 58.14 -4.29 16.87
N VAL A 70 58.30 -5.21 15.91
CA VAL A 70 57.22 -5.84 15.13
C VAL A 70 56.31 -6.64 16.05
N GLN A 71 55.00 -6.34 16.12
CA GLN A 71 53.92 -7.31 16.36
C GLN A 71 52.59 -6.82 15.75
N GLY A 72 51.88 -7.74 15.10
CA GLY A 72 50.71 -7.50 14.26
C GLY A 72 49.53 -6.85 14.98
N GLY A 73 49.03 -5.77 14.38
CA GLY A 73 47.81 -5.10 14.81
C GLY A 73 46.58 -5.73 14.14
N GLN A 74 45.76 -6.40 14.95
CA GLN A 74 44.35 -6.58 14.67
C GLN A 74 43.70 -5.19 14.53
N GLU A 75 43.01 -4.98 13.41
CA GLU A 75 42.16 -3.81 13.18
C GLU A 75 40.87 -3.96 14.03
N PRO A 76 40.36 -2.88 14.65
CA PRO A 76 39.51 -2.98 15.82
C PRO A 76 38.12 -3.52 15.48
N ALA A 77 37.68 -4.49 16.27
CA ALA A 77 36.30 -4.96 16.30
C ALA A 77 35.35 -3.78 16.60
N SER A 78 34.53 -3.40 15.63
CA SER A 78 33.40 -2.52 15.85
C SER A 78 32.43 -3.21 16.81
N GLN A 79 32.19 -2.61 17.97
CA GLN A 79 31.19 -3.01 18.96
C GLN A 79 29.79 -2.86 18.35
N GLY A 80 29.32 -3.95 17.74
CA GLY A 80 27.98 -4.15 17.19
C GLY A 80 27.74 -5.65 17.07
N LYS A 81 26.47 -6.08 17.06
CA LYS A 81 26.10 -7.49 16.87
C LYS A 81 26.83 -8.04 15.63
N ALA A 82 27.64 -9.08 15.81
CA ALA A 82 28.46 -9.60 14.72
C ALA A 82 27.55 -10.23 13.64
N ILE A 83 27.72 -9.79 12.38
CA ILE A 83 26.91 -10.22 11.23
C ILE A 83 27.82 -10.86 10.18
N PRO A 84 27.33 -11.85 9.40
CA PRO A 84 28.11 -12.47 8.32
C PRO A 84 28.53 -11.43 7.28
N ARG A 85 29.64 -11.71 6.58
CA ARG A 85 30.23 -10.78 5.61
C ARG A 85 30.51 -11.44 4.26
N LEU A 86 30.12 -10.76 3.19
CA LEU A 86 30.51 -11.05 1.80
C LEU A 86 31.55 -10.02 1.36
N LEU A 87 32.75 -10.48 1.02
CA LEU A 87 33.81 -9.64 0.47
C LEU A 87 34.03 -9.97 -1.01
N ASP A 88 33.85 -9.00 -1.90
CA ASP A 88 34.22 -9.11 -3.31
C ASP A 88 35.54 -8.36 -3.55
N LEU A 89 36.54 -9.09 -4.05
CA LEU A 89 37.80 -8.53 -4.52
C LEU A 89 37.76 -8.47 -6.04
N GLY A 90 37.74 -7.26 -6.60
CA GLY A 90 37.58 -7.04 -8.03
C GLY A 90 38.32 -5.82 -8.52
N ALA A 91 37.93 -5.31 -9.69
CA ALA A 91 38.42 -4.03 -10.20
C ALA A 91 37.33 -3.34 -11.02
N THR A 92 37.18 -2.02 -10.86
CA THR A 92 36.13 -1.22 -11.50
C THR A 92 36.16 -1.27 -13.03
N GLN A 93 37.32 -1.56 -13.63
CA GLN A 93 37.49 -1.66 -15.09
C GLN A 93 37.45 -3.09 -15.63
N CYS A 94 37.35 -4.10 -14.77
CA CYS A 94 37.23 -5.49 -15.18
C CYS A 94 35.78 -5.81 -15.58
N ILE A 95 35.58 -6.45 -16.74
CA ILE A 95 34.24 -6.68 -17.32
C ILE A 95 33.35 -7.56 -16.42
N PRO A 96 33.79 -8.76 -15.97
CA PRO A 96 33.03 -9.53 -14.99
C PRO A 96 32.75 -8.79 -13.67
N CYS A 97 33.69 -7.96 -13.19
CA CYS A 97 33.48 -7.14 -11.98
C CYS A 97 32.38 -6.09 -12.17
N LYS A 98 32.28 -5.48 -13.36
CA LYS A 98 31.19 -4.55 -13.69
C LYS A 98 29.82 -5.24 -13.65
N MET A 99 29.76 -6.54 -13.97
CA MET A 99 28.53 -7.34 -13.84
C MET A 99 28.18 -7.65 -12.38
N MET A 100 29.19 -7.77 -11.51
CA MET A 100 28.98 -7.97 -10.06
C MET A 100 28.51 -6.70 -9.35
N ALA A 101 28.98 -5.52 -9.77
CA ALA A 101 28.66 -4.25 -9.12
C ALA A 101 27.15 -4.02 -8.82
N PRO A 102 26.21 -4.17 -9.77
CA PRO A 102 24.78 -4.01 -9.47
C PRO A 102 24.25 -5.06 -8.49
N ILE A 103 24.79 -6.29 -8.52
CA ILE A 103 24.41 -7.36 -7.59
C ILE A 103 24.87 -7.03 -6.16
N LEU A 104 26.13 -6.61 -6.00
CA LEU A 104 26.69 -6.24 -4.70
C LEU A 104 25.98 -5.04 -4.08
N GLU A 105 25.67 -4.01 -4.89
CA GLU A 105 24.89 -2.85 -4.46
C GLU A 105 23.48 -3.22 -3.98
N ASP A 106 22.81 -4.12 -4.71
CA ASP A 106 21.50 -4.61 -4.34
C ASP A 106 21.53 -5.44 -3.05
N LEU A 107 22.51 -6.34 -2.90
CA LEU A 107 22.73 -7.10 -1.67
C LEU A 107 22.99 -6.17 -0.47
N LYS A 108 23.87 -5.17 -0.65
CA LYS A 108 24.22 -4.19 0.38
C LYS A 108 23.00 -3.41 0.85
N LYS A 109 22.13 -2.98 -0.07
CA LYS A 109 20.90 -2.24 0.24
C LYS A 109 19.81 -3.12 0.85
N THR A 110 19.65 -4.33 0.34
CA THR A 110 18.58 -5.25 0.76
C THR A 110 18.83 -5.83 2.15
N TYR A 111 20.10 -6.08 2.51
CA TYR A 111 20.48 -6.82 3.72
C TYR A 111 21.23 -5.98 4.76
N ILE A 112 21.01 -4.66 4.79
CA ILE A 112 21.60 -3.76 5.79
C ILE A 112 21.36 -4.31 7.22
N GLY A 113 22.44 -4.39 8.00
CA GLY A 113 22.41 -4.88 9.38
C GLY A 113 22.26 -6.40 9.52
N ARG A 114 22.36 -7.17 8.43
CA ARG A 114 22.27 -8.64 8.41
C ARG A 114 23.34 -9.32 7.58
N LEU A 115 23.77 -8.67 6.51
CA LEU A 115 24.93 -9.06 5.72
C LEU A 115 25.79 -7.83 5.51
N ASP A 116 27.05 -7.90 5.90
CA ASP A 116 28.05 -6.90 5.56
C ASP A 116 28.60 -7.20 4.15
N VAL A 117 28.38 -6.31 3.19
CA VAL A 117 28.84 -6.48 1.81
C VAL A 117 29.94 -5.46 1.52
N GLN A 118 31.13 -5.95 1.26
CA GLN A 118 32.32 -5.14 1.03
C GLN A 118 32.87 -5.41 -0.38
N PHE A 119 33.34 -4.35 -1.04
CA PHE A 119 34.07 -4.43 -2.30
C PHE A 119 35.43 -3.79 -2.12
N ILE A 120 36.48 -4.46 -2.60
CA ILE A 120 37.83 -3.90 -2.66
C ILE A 120 38.30 -3.94 -4.11
N ASP A 121 38.63 -2.76 -4.65
CA ASP A 121 39.34 -2.66 -5.91
C ASP A 121 40.82 -3.01 -5.69
N VAL A 122 41.26 -4.15 -6.23
CA VAL A 122 42.62 -4.64 -6.05
C VAL A 122 43.63 -3.99 -6.99
N TRP A 123 43.18 -3.22 -7.99
CA TRP A 123 44.07 -2.39 -8.81
C TRP A 123 44.38 -1.07 -8.10
N GLU A 124 43.42 -0.53 -7.35
CA GLU A 124 43.64 0.62 -6.46
C GLU A 124 44.31 0.22 -5.14
N ASN A 125 44.10 -1.00 -4.66
CA ASN A 125 44.71 -1.56 -3.45
C ASN A 125 45.41 -2.91 -3.71
N PRO A 126 46.62 -2.91 -4.32
CA PRO A 126 47.32 -4.14 -4.70
C PRO A 126 47.70 -5.05 -3.52
N ASP A 127 47.88 -4.48 -2.34
CA ASP A 127 48.21 -5.26 -1.14
C ASP A 127 47.02 -6.09 -0.64
N ALA A 128 45.79 -5.70 -0.96
CA ALA A 128 44.61 -6.50 -0.66
C ALA A 128 44.67 -7.86 -1.38
N GLY A 129 45.07 -7.89 -2.67
CA GLY A 129 45.18 -9.15 -3.41
C GLY A 129 46.11 -10.16 -2.73
N LYS A 130 47.26 -9.68 -2.23
CA LYS A 130 48.22 -10.50 -1.46
C LYS A 130 47.66 -10.90 -0.10
N LYS A 131 47.04 -9.97 0.62
CA LYS A 131 46.46 -10.19 1.96
C LYS A 131 45.42 -11.30 1.96
N TYR A 132 44.57 -11.35 0.93
CA TYR A 132 43.50 -12.35 0.81
C TYR A 132 43.88 -13.57 -0.05
N GLY A 133 45.08 -13.59 -0.61
CA GLY A 133 45.63 -14.71 -1.38
C GLY A 133 44.83 -15.02 -2.65
N ILE A 134 44.35 -14.01 -3.35
CA ILE A 134 43.58 -14.20 -4.59
C ILE A 134 44.48 -14.22 -5.82
N ASN A 135 44.16 -15.07 -6.80
CA ASN A 135 44.90 -15.19 -8.07
C ASN A 135 44.07 -14.76 -9.29
N MET A 136 42.78 -14.52 -9.10
CA MET A 136 41.82 -14.13 -10.13
C MET A 136 40.87 -13.07 -9.58
N ILE A 137 40.30 -12.25 -10.46
CA ILE A 137 39.20 -11.34 -10.12
C ILE A 137 38.00 -11.56 -11.06
N PRO A 138 36.76 -11.35 -10.59
CA PRO A 138 36.40 -11.10 -9.20
C PRO A 138 36.49 -12.38 -8.34
N THR A 139 36.79 -12.24 -7.05
CA THR A 139 36.72 -13.32 -6.06
C THR A 139 35.78 -12.91 -4.94
N GLN A 140 34.74 -13.72 -4.68
CA GLN A 140 33.82 -13.51 -3.55
C GLN A 140 34.20 -14.44 -2.41
N ILE A 141 34.40 -13.88 -1.21
CA ILE A 141 34.72 -14.62 0.01
C ILE A 141 33.61 -14.44 1.03
N PHE A 142 33.12 -15.55 1.56
CA PHE A 142 32.04 -15.64 2.54
C PHE A 142 32.63 -15.84 3.92
N TYR A 143 32.29 -14.97 4.86
CA TYR A 143 32.69 -15.06 6.26
C TYR A 143 31.47 -15.23 7.15
N ASP A 144 31.56 -16.08 8.16
CA ASP A 144 30.57 -16.09 9.24
C ASP A 144 30.67 -14.82 10.11
N ALA A 145 29.73 -14.69 11.06
CA ALA A 145 29.72 -13.58 12.00
C ALA A 145 30.96 -13.52 12.91
N THR A 146 31.72 -14.61 13.07
CA THR A 146 32.96 -14.63 13.85
C THR A 146 34.18 -14.20 13.03
N GLY A 147 34.01 -14.02 11.71
CA GLY A 147 35.08 -13.70 10.78
C GLY A 147 35.79 -14.94 10.21
N LYS A 148 35.28 -16.15 10.44
CA LYS A 148 35.83 -17.37 9.84
C LYS A 148 35.39 -17.46 8.38
N GLU A 149 36.34 -17.71 7.49
CA GLU A 149 36.05 -17.98 6.07
C GLU A 149 35.28 -19.30 5.93
N LEU A 150 34.13 -19.23 5.27
CA LEU A 150 33.24 -20.35 5.01
C LEU A 150 33.43 -20.90 3.60
N PHE A 151 33.60 -20.01 2.62
CA PHE A 151 33.64 -20.34 1.21
C PHE A 151 34.24 -19.21 0.38
N ARG A 152 34.81 -19.57 -0.78
CA ARG A 152 35.26 -18.62 -1.80
C ARG A 152 34.86 -19.07 -3.20
N HIS A 153 34.53 -18.12 -4.05
CA HIS A 153 34.20 -18.32 -5.46
C HIS A 153 35.05 -17.42 -6.34
N GLU A 154 35.46 -17.92 -7.51
CA GLU A 154 36.21 -17.17 -8.51
C GLU A 154 35.38 -16.98 -9.79
N GLY A 155 35.34 -15.76 -10.29
CA GLY A 155 34.55 -15.38 -11.46
C GLY A 155 33.20 -14.76 -11.12
N PHE A 156 32.35 -14.60 -12.12
CA PHE A 156 31.00 -14.05 -11.94
C PHE A 156 30.16 -14.97 -11.06
N PHE A 157 29.35 -14.38 -10.17
CA PHE A 157 28.48 -15.11 -9.27
C PHE A 157 27.11 -14.43 -9.16
N GLY A 158 26.06 -15.13 -9.57
CA GLY A 158 24.70 -14.59 -9.59
C GLY A 158 24.15 -14.32 -8.19
N LYS A 159 23.20 -13.38 -8.08
CA LYS A 159 22.56 -13.03 -6.81
C LYS A 159 21.91 -14.25 -6.16
N GLU A 160 21.18 -15.04 -6.93
CA GLU A 160 20.46 -16.22 -6.48
C GLU A 160 21.43 -17.29 -5.95
N ASP A 161 22.57 -17.46 -6.62
CA ASP A 161 23.60 -18.42 -6.21
C ASP A 161 24.31 -17.98 -4.91
N ILE A 162 24.58 -16.67 -4.76
CA ILE A 162 25.10 -16.08 -3.52
C ILE A 162 24.12 -16.35 -2.37
N LEU A 163 22.83 -16.11 -2.59
CA LEU A 163 21.79 -16.35 -1.58
C LEU A 163 21.64 -17.83 -1.24
N ALA A 164 21.77 -18.72 -2.24
CA ALA A 164 21.77 -20.17 -2.03
C ALA A 164 22.96 -20.60 -1.15
N LYS A 165 24.16 -20.04 -1.37
CA LYS A 165 25.32 -20.32 -0.51
C LYS A 165 25.14 -19.86 0.92
N TRP A 166 24.59 -18.67 1.15
CA TRP A 166 24.27 -18.24 2.50
C TRP A 166 23.31 -19.20 3.20
N LYS A 167 22.31 -19.71 2.48
CA LYS A 167 21.38 -20.72 2.99
C LYS A 167 22.08 -22.04 3.34
N GLU A 168 23.01 -22.52 2.52
CA GLU A 168 23.83 -23.71 2.83
C GLU A 168 24.62 -23.54 4.14
N PHE A 169 25.10 -22.33 4.43
CA PHE A 169 25.81 -22.01 5.68
C PHE A 169 24.89 -21.75 6.89
N GLY A 170 23.59 -22.00 6.75
CA GLY A 170 22.61 -21.75 7.82
C GLY A 170 22.30 -20.27 8.04
N VAL A 171 22.73 -19.39 7.14
CA VAL A 171 22.37 -17.97 7.14
C VAL A 171 21.16 -17.78 6.23
N ASP A 172 19.97 -17.72 6.83
CA ASP A 172 18.74 -17.52 6.08
C ASP A 172 18.54 -16.04 5.71
N LEU A 173 19.08 -15.66 4.55
CA LEU A 173 18.84 -14.37 3.91
C LEU A 173 17.58 -14.38 3.02
N ALA A 174 16.90 -15.52 2.89
CA ALA A 174 15.70 -15.66 2.06
C ALA A 174 14.40 -15.42 2.86
N SER A 175 14.38 -15.74 4.16
CA SER A 175 13.19 -15.54 5.01
C SER A 175 13.14 -14.22 5.76
N ALA A 176 14.21 -13.44 5.69
CA ALA A 176 14.33 -12.23 6.48
C ALA A 176 14.58 -11.05 5.52
N ALA A 177 13.49 -10.44 5.05
CA ALA A 177 13.49 -9.02 4.73
C ALA A 177 13.78 -8.22 6.01
N ALA A 178 14.41 -7.04 5.91
CA ALA A 178 14.28 -5.92 6.86
C ALA A 178 13.07 -6.15 7.80
N PRO A 179 13.14 -6.24 9.15
CA PRO A 179 11.87 -6.39 9.86
C PRO A 179 11.03 -5.17 9.46
N PRO A 180 9.75 -5.38 9.14
CA PRO A 180 8.93 -4.32 8.56
C PRO A 180 9.03 -3.07 9.43
N ASP A 181 9.30 -1.91 8.83
CA ASP A 181 9.38 -0.65 9.59
C ASP A 181 8.06 -0.34 10.32
N VAL A 182 6.97 -0.94 9.85
CA VAL A 182 5.63 -0.80 10.40
C VAL A 182 4.89 -2.14 10.34
N SER A 183 4.45 -2.63 11.49
CA SER A 183 3.47 -3.71 11.60
C SER A 183 2.42 -3.35 12.64
N ARG A 184 1.16 -3.65 12.34
CA ARG A 184 0.03 -3.47 13.26
C ARG A 184 -0.97 -4.61 13.08
N TRP A 185 -0.92 -5.58 13.99
CA TRP A 185 -1.77 -6.77 13.95
C TRP A 185 -3.12 -6.60 14.65
N THR A 186 -3.20 -5.60 15.53
CA THR A 186 -4.42 -5.21 16.23
C THR A 186 -4.72 -3.75 15.92
N PRO A 187 -5.97 -3.36 15.68
CA PRO A 187 -6.33 -1.95 15.49
C PRO A 187 -5.81 -1.08 16.63
N ALA A 188 -5.36 0.14 16.32
CA ALA A 188 -4.92 1.09 17.32
C ALA A 188 -6.08 1.54 18.23
N GLN A 189 -7.31 1.46 17.72
CA GLN A 189 -8.54 1.69 18.46
C GLN A 189 -9.61 0.70 18.01
N PRO A 190 -10.51 0.26 18.92
CA PRO A 190 -11.64 -0.58 18.53
C PRO A 190 -12.60 0.21 17.65
N ASP A 191 -13.21 -0.45 16.67
CA ASP A 191 -14.32 0.13 15.92
C ASP A 191 -15.59 0.09 16.80
N THR A 192 -16.04 1.26 17.25
CA THR A 192 -17.22 1.40 18.12
C THR A 192 -18.50 1.70 17.34
N ARG A 193 -18.41 1.83 16.01
CA ARG A 193 -19.58 2.11 15.17
C ARG A 193 -20.50 0.88 15.16
N ALA A 194 -21.81 1.12 15.05
CA ALA A 194 -22.75 0.04 14.87
C ALA A 194 -22.50 -0.66 13.52
N GLN A 195 -22.56 -1.99 13.48
CA GLN A 195 -22.35 -2.78 12.25
C GLN A 195 -23.21 -2.29 11.07
N ALA A 196 -24.43 -1.80 11.35
CA ALA A 196 -25.33 -1.27 10.33
C ALA A 196 -24.86 0.07 9.69
N ALA A 197 -23.88 0.75 10.27
CA ALA A 197 -23.27 1.96 9.75
C ALA A 197 -21.98 1.71 8.95
N ILE A 198 -21.48 0.47 8.94
CA ILE A 198 -20.19 0.10 8.33
C ILE A 198 -20.44 -0.60 6.98
N CYS A 199 -19.80 -0.11 5.92
CA CYS A 199 -19.88 -0.71 4.60
C CYS A 199 -19.16 -2.05 4.58
N TYR A 200 -19.87 -3.11 4.16
CA TYR A 200 -19.34 -4.47 4.08
C TYR A 200 -18.11 -4.62 3.16
N MET A 201 -17.92 -3.70 2.21
CA MET A 201 -16.81 -3.78 1.24
C MET A 201 -15.55 -3.05 1.67
N CYS A 202 -15.68 -1.83 2.19
CA CYS A 202 -14.55 -0.94 2.45
C CYS A 202 -14.36 -0.57 3.93
N ASP A 203 -15.27 -1.02 4.80
CA ASP A 203 -15.34 -0.68 6.23
C ASP A 203 -15.47 0.83 6.54
N GLY A 204 -15.79 1.62 5.52
CA GLY A 204 -16.11 3.03 5.64
C GLY A 204 -17.55 3.26 6.09
N ASP A 205 -17.86 4.51 6.45
CA ASP A 205 -19.21 4.89 6.84
C ASP A 205 -20.20 4.75 5.67
N ILE A 206 -21.45 4.41 6.01
CA ILE A 206 -22.56 4.38 5.07
C ILE A 206 -23.36 5.68 5.20
N PRO A 207 -23.35 6.56 4.18
CA PRO A 207 -24.30 7.68 4.13
C PRO A 207 -25.72 7.14 3.98
N SER A 208 -26.65 7.66 4.77
CA SER A 208 -28.06 7.22 4.75
C SER A 208 -28.72 7.44 3.38
N ASN A 209 -28.28 8.45 2.63
CA ASN A 209 -28.81 8.83 1.32
C ASN A 209 -28.09 8.18 0.13
N SER A 210 -27.26 7.17 0.38
CA SER A 210 -26.64 6.33 -0.65
C SER A 210 -26.55 4.85 -0.26
N LEU A 211 -27.17 4.48 0.87
CA LEU A 211 -27.19 3.10 1.34
C LEU A 211 -27.76 2.16 0.26
N VAL A 212 -27.05 1.08 -0.02
CA VAL A 212 -27.57 -0.06 -0.76
C VAL A 212 -27.63 -1.26 0.18
N VAL A 213 -28.76 -1.97 0.17
CA VAL A 213 -28.98 -3.17 0.97
C VAL A 213 -29.21 -4.35 0.04
N VAL A 214 -28.46 -5.42 0.24
CA VAL A 214 -28.64 -6.70 -0.45
C VAL A 214 -29.09 -7.75 0.55
N LYS A 215 -30.26 -8.33 0.34
CA LYS A 215 -30.77 -9.41 1.18
C LYS A 215 -30.04 -10.71 0.83
N THR A 216 -29.48 -11.36 1.85
CA THR A 216 -28.84 -12.68 1.73
C THR A 216 -29.34 -13.60 2.84
N ASP A 217 -29.13 -14.91 2.69
CA ASP A 217 -29.54 -15.91 3.68
C ASP A 217 -28.77 -15.77 5.01
N LYS A 218 -27.60 -15.12 4.98
CA LYS A 218 -26.76 -14.84 6.17
C LYS A 218 -27.02 -13.46 6.78
N GLY A 219 -28.03 -12.75 6.30
CA GLY A 219 -28.37 -11.40 6.73
C GLY A 219 -28.17 -10.35 5.65
N ALA A 220 -28.60 -9.14 5.95
CA ALA A 220 -28.54 -8.02 5.00
C ALA A 220 -27.11 -7.50 4.87
N VAL A 221 -26.56 -7.54 3.66
CA VAL A 221 -25.31 -6.87 3.31
C VAL A 221 -25.60 -5.39 3.05
N ARG A 222 -24.82 -4.50 3.66
CA ARG A 222 -25.02 -3.05 3.60
C ARG A 222 -23.81 -2.38 2.97
N LEU A 223 -24.04 -1.49 2.01
CA LEU A 223 -23.02 -0.89 1.16
C LEU A 223 -23.22 0.63 1.11
N CYS A 224 -22.13 1.39 1.08
CA CYS A 224 -22.19 2.86 1.13
C CYS A 224 -22.64 3.51 -0.19
N GLY A 225 -22.83 2.74 -1.27
CA GLY A 225 -23.22 3.28 -2.57
C GLY A 225 -23.35 2.23 -3.66
N MET A 226 -23.92 2.64 -4.79
CA MET A 226 -24.10 1.81 -5.99
C MET A 226 -22.76 1.26 -6.53
N HIS A 227 -21.68 2.02 -6.44
CA HIS A 227 -20.37 1.53 -6.85
C HIS A 227 -19.95 0.28 -6.06
N HIS A 228 -20.07 0.29 -4.72
CA HIS A 228 -19.74 -0.87 -3.90
C HIS A 228 -20.73 -2.03 -4.09
N TYR A 229 -21.96 -1.75 -4.50
CA TYR A 229 -22.87 -2.78 -4.99
C TYR A 229 -22.34 -3.45 -6.26
N PHE A 230 -21.89 -2.71 -7.27
CA PHE A 230 -21.35 -3.31 -8.47
C PHE A 230 -19.98 -3.99 -8.25
N VAL A 231 -19.15 -3.47 -7.34
CA VAL A 231 -17.94 -4.15 -6.86
C VAL A 231 -18.30 -5.51 -6.28
N MET A 232 -19.28 -5.57 -5.37
CA MET A 232 -19.76 -6.83 -4.81
C MET A 232 -20.34 -7.75 -5.90
N TYR A 233 -21.24 -7.22 -6.73
CA TYR A 233 -21.91 -7.93 -7.82
C TYR A 233 -20.91 -8.56 -8.81
N SER A 234 -19.83 -7.85 -9.15
CA SER A 234 -18.76 -8.37 -10.03
C SER A 234 -17.96 -9.51 -9.40
N CYS A 235 -17.95 -9.60 -8.06
CA CYS A 235 -17.24 -10.63 -7.32
C CYS A 235 -18.10 -11.87 -7.03
N LEU A 236 -19.41 -11.80 -7.19
CA LEU A 236 -20.32 -12.95 -6.98
C LEU A 236 -20.05 -14.06 -7.99
N THR A 237 -19.99 -15.30 -7.49
CA THR A 237 -19.89 -16.52 -8.30
C THR A 237 -21.20 -17.29 -8.45
N GLU A 238 -22.22 -16.94 -7.66
CA GLU A 238 -23.56 -17.48 -7.78
C GLU A 238 -24.26 -17.04 -9.07
N ASP A 239 -25.35 -17.73 -9.41
CA ASP A 239 -26.26 -17.29 -10.47
C ASP A 239 -26.85 -15.92 -10.12
N LYS A 240 -26.76 -15.00 -11.08
CA LYS A 240 -27.18 -13.61 -10.93
C LYS A 240 -28.56 -13.35 -11.54
N THR A 241 -29.21 -14.39 -12.04
CA THR A 241 -30.58 -14.31 -12.57
C THR A 241 -31.50 -13.71 -11.52
N GLU A 242 -32.12 -12.58 -11.85
CA GLU A 242 -33.03 -11.82 -10.98
C GLU A 242 -32.42 -11.37 -9.64
N PHE A 243 -31.10 -11.29 -9.54
CA PHE A 243 -30.40 -10.92 -8.31
C PHE A 243 -30.81 -9.54 -7.79
N GLU A 244 -31.11 -8.61 -8.69
CA GLU A 244 -31.61 -7.27 -8.42
C GLU A 244 -32.89 -7.24 -7.57
N LYS A 245 -33.73 -8.29 -7.60
CA LYS A 245 -34.93 -8.38 -6.75
C LYS A 245 -34.61 -8.42 -5.25
N LYS A 246 -33.40 -8.82 -4.89
CA LYS A 246 -32.92 -8.87 -3.50
C LYS A 246 -32.34 -7.53 -3.03
N VAL A 247 -32.33 -6.50 -3.88
CA VAL A 247 -31.54 -5.28 -3.68
C VAL A 247 -32.45 -4.07 -3.58
N THR A 248 -32.20 -3.24 -2.57
CA THR A 248 -32.81 -1.92 -2.42
C THR A 248 -31.73 -0.85 -2.29
N VAL A 249 -32.03 0.35 -2.76
CA VAL A 249 -31.16 1.53 -2.68
C VAL A 249 -31.92 2.68 -2.03
N ALA A 250 -31.23 3.47 -1.22
CA ALA A 250 -31.80 4.66 -0.62
C ALA A 250 -32.02 5.75 -1.67
N ASP A 251 -33.23 6.32 -1.69
CA ASP A 251 -33.53 7.54 -2.41
C ASP A 251 -32.68 8.70 -1.85
N ARG A 252 -32.05 9.44 -2.74
CA ARG A 252 -31.07 10.48 -2.38
C ARG A 252 -31.68 11.63 -1.57
N ALA A 253 -32.96 11.94 -1.79
CA ALA A 253 -33.63 13.08 -1.17
C ALA A 253 -34.28 12.71 0.17
N THR A 254 -34.90 11.53 0.22
CA THR A 254 -35.77 11.09 1.32
C THR A 254 -35.15 10.00 2.20
N CYS A 255 -34.05 9.39 1.76
CA CYS A 255 -33.42 8.21 2.37
C CYS A 255 -34.32 6.97 2.48
N ASN A 256 -35.50 6.98 1.85
CA ASN A 256 -36.38 5.83 1.79
C ASN A 256 -35.79 4.76 0.88
N MET A 257 -35.88 3.50 1.28
CA MET A 257 -35.39 2.38 0.47
C MET A 257 -36.35 2.10 -0.67
N VAL A 258 -35.84 2.09 -1.90
CA VAL A 258 -36.56 1.71 -3.11
C VAL A 258 -35.95 0.46 -3.74
N PRO A 259 -36.74 -0.42 -4.39
CA PRO A 259 -36.18 -1.51 -5.19
C PRO A 259 -35.19 -0.95 -6.22
N ILE A 260 -34.03 -1.61 -6.38
CA ILE A 260 -32.98 -1.15 -7.29
C ILE A 260 -33.49 -1.05 -8.75
N THR A 261 -34.46 -1.90 -9.12
CA THR A 261 -35.10 -1.98 -10.43
C THR A 261 -36.03 -0.81 -10.73
N ASP A 262 -36.58 -0.20 -9.68
CA ASP A 262 -37.59 0.85 -9.78
C ASP A 262 -36.96 2.24 -9.64
N ALA A 263 -35.70 2.30 -9.20
CA ALA A 263 -34.96 3.53 -9.03
C ALA A 263 -34.48 4.13 -10.36
N VAL A 264 -34.41 5.46 -10.38
CA VAL A 264 -33.83 6.27 -11.45
C VAL A 264 -32.50 6.85 -10.96
N TYR A 265 -31.46 6.80 -11.77
CA TYR A 265 -30.11 7.17 -11.35
C TYR A 265 -29.63 8.45 -12.02
N VAL A 266 -29.03 9.36 -11.26
CA VAL A 266 -28.22 10.45 -11.81
C VAL A 266 -26.76 10.06 -11.74
N TYR A 267 -26.16 9.89 -12.91
CA TYR A 267 -24.75 9.59 -13.10
C TYR A 267 -23.98 10.87 -13.48
N GLY A 268 -23.16 11.35 -12.55
CA GLY A 268 -22.33 12.54 -12.73
C GLY A 268 -20.85 12.23 -12.56
N MET A 269 -20.01 13.26 -12.60
CA MET A 269 -18.56 13.16 -12.37
C MET A 269 -18.16 14.14 -11.25
N GLU A 270 -17.30 13.70 -10.34
CA GLU A 270 -16.69 14.56 -9.34
C GLU A 270 -15.64 15.46 -10.02
N ALA A 271 -15.73 16.76 -9.78
CA ALA A 271 -15.03 17.75 -10.60
C ALA A 271 -13.50 17.71 -10.47
N LYS A 272 -12.94 17.27 -9.34
CA LYS A 272 -11.49 17.30 -9.09
C LYS A 272 -10.79 16.05 -9.61
N THR A 273 -11.42 14.91 -9.44
CA THR A 273 -10.87 13.58 -9.68
C THR A 273 -11.37 12.97 -10.98
N GLY A 274 -12.49 13.48 -11.51
CA GLY A 274 -13.21 12.83 -12.60
C GLY A 274 -13.96 11.57 -12.16
N ARG A 275 -13.94 11.24 -10.87
CA ARG A 275 -14.53 10.00 -10.35
C ARG A 275 -16.04 10.00 -10.57
N PRO A 276 -16.63 8.91 -11.11
CA PRO A 276 -18.06 8.83 -11.24
C PRO A 276 -18.81 8.98 -9.91
N THR A 277 -19.98 9.59 -9.97
CA THR A 277 -20.93 9.73 -8.87
C THR A 277 -22.28 9.17 -9.28
N VAL A 278 -22.91 8.42 -8.38
CA VAL A 278 -24.21 7.79 -8.62
C VAL A 278 -25.16 8.18 -7.49
N LYS A 279 -26.31 8.77 -7.86
CA LYS A 279 -27.38 9.15 -6.93
C LYS A 279 -28.65 8.46 -7.38
N ALA A 280 -29.30 7.71 -6.50
CA ALA A 280 -30.54 7.01 -6.80
C ALA A 280 -31.75 7.82 -6.36
N PHE A 281 -32.85 7.74 -7.13
CA PHE A 281 -34.09 8.45 -6.87
C PHE A 281 -35.29 7.53 -7.08
N ALA A 282 -36.31 7.68 -6.25
CA ALA A 282 -37.57 6.93 -6.36
C ALA A 282 -38.40 7.29 -7.60
N GLY A 283 -38.14 8.46 -8.20
CA GLY A 283 -38.92 8.97 -9.32
C GLY A 283 -38.11 9.86 -10.25
N LYS A 284 -38.52 9.89 -11.52
CA LYS A 284 -37.83 10.60 -12.60
C LYS A 284 -37.77 12.12 -12.38
N ASP A 285 -38.81 12.73 -11.81
CA ASP A 285 -38.84 14.17 -11.59
C ASP A 285 -37.79 14.63 -10.59
N ALA A 286 -37.57 13.86 -9.51
CA ALA A 286 -36.54 14.14 -8.52
C ALA A 286 -35.12 13.97 -9.11
N ALA A 287 -34.92 12.92 -9.92
CA ALA A 287 -33.68 12.70 -10.64
C ALA A 287 -33.38 13.84 -11.63
N GLU A 288 -34.40 14.30 -12.37
CA GLU A 288 -34.25 15.39 -13.33
C GLU A 288 -33.94 16.72 -12.64
N LYS A 289 -34.56 16.99 -11.49
CA LYS A 289 -34.24 18.15 -10.66
C LYS A 289 -32.78 18.11 -10.18
N GLU A 290 -32.30 16.95 -9.73
CA GLU A 290 -30.89 16.77 -9.35
C GLU A 290 -29.97 16.96 -10.56
N ARG A 291 -30.31 16.40 -11.73
CA ARG A 291 -29.54 16.56 -12.96
C ARG A 291 -29.42 18.02 -13.36
N GLN A 292 -30.49 18.81 -13.21
CA GLN A 292 -30.48 20.24 -13.49
C GLN A 292 -29.62 21.02 -12.48
N ALA A 293 -29.63 20.62 -11.21
CA ALA A 293 -28.88 21.29 -10.15
C ALA A 293 -27.37 20.96 -10.18
N SER A 294 -27.02 19.70 -10.42
CA SER A 294 -25.66 19.16 -10.24
C SER A 294 -25.02 18.66 -11.54
N GLY A 295 -25.74 18.69 -12.66
CA GLY A 295 -25.31 18.09 -13.93
C GLY A 295 -25.44 16.56 -13.96
N GLY A 296 -24.85 15.95 -14.99
CA GLY A 296 -24.85 14.49 -15.20
C GLY A 296 -25.97 13.99 -16.12
N ASN A 297 -26.16 12.68 -16.12
CA ASN A 297 -27.13 11.99 -16.98
C ASN A 297 -28.10 11.17 -16.14
N VAL A 298 -29.38 11.19 -16.52
CA VAL A 298 -30.41 10.33 -15.93
C VAL A 298 -30.36 8.97 -16.64
N LEU A 299 -30.15 7.90 -15.89
CA LEU A 299 -29.98 6.52 -16.36
C LEU A 299 -31.00 5.59 -15.71
N ASP A 300 -31.39 4.55 -16.44
CA ASP A 300 -31.98 3.36 -15.85
C ASP A 300 -30.89 2.43 -15.27
N LEU A 301 -31.33 1.35 -14.59
CA LEU A 301 -30.43 0.39 -13.98
C LEU A 301 -29.53 -0.34 -14.99
N ALA A 302 -30.05 -0.69 -16.17
CA ALA A 302 -29.30 -1.48 -17.16
C ALA A 302 -28.13 -0.66 -17.73
N VAL A 303 -28.37 0.61 -18.06
CA VAL A 303 -27.34 1.54 -18.54
C VAL A 303 -26.34 1.85 -17.42
N LEU A 304 -26.80 2.06 -16.18
CA LEU A 304 -25.91 2.23 -15.04
C LEU A 304 -25.01 1.02 -14.83
N GLN A 305 -25.58 -0.18 -14.84
CA GLN A 305 -24.83 -1.44 -14.67
C GLN A 305 -23.77 -1.60 -15.76
N SER A 306 -24.10 -1.31 -17.02
CA SER A 306 -23.12 -1.33 -18.11
C SER A 306 -21.93 -0.40 -17.83
N LYS A 307 -22.17 0.82 -17.32
CA LYS A 307 -21.11 1.78 -16.97
C LYS A 307 -20.26 1.31 -15.78
N GLU A 308 -20.91 0.83 -14.72
CA GLU A 308 -20.24 0.39 -13.50
C GLU A 308 -19.41 -0.88 -13.69
N LEU A 309 -19.78 -1.71 -14.66
CA LEU A 309 -19.07 -2.96 -14.99
C LEU A 309 -18.12 -2.82 -16.20
N ALA A 310 -18.01 -1.62 -16.79
CA ALA A 310 -17.21 -1.40 -18.00
C ALA A 310 -15.71 -1.59 -17.77
N ASN A 311 -15.21 -1.18 -16.61
CA ASN A 311 -13.80 -1.34 -16.23
C ASN A 311 -13.67 -2.42 -15.16
N LYS A 312 -12.75 -3.35 -15.40
CA LYS A 312 -12.48 -4.47 -14.49
C LYS A 312 -11.00 -4.57 -14.18
N CYS A 313 -10.71 -5.09 -13.00
CA CYS A 313 -9.39 -5.48 -12.58
C CYS A 313 -8.86 -6.60 -13.50
N GLY A 314 -7.70 -6.37 -14.12
CA GLY A 314 -7.00 -7.34 -14.96
C GLY A 314 -6.56 -8.59 -14.20
N PHE A 315 -6.59 -8.60 -12.86
CA PHE A 315 -6.26 -9.77 -12.05
C PHE A 315 -7.48 -10.55 -11.56
N CYS A 316 -8.44 -9.89 -10.90
CA CYS A 316 -9.55 -10.56 -10.22
C CYS A 316 -10.94 -10.27 -10.82
N ASP A 317 -11.00 -9.54 -11.94
CA ASP A 317 -12.23 -9.12 -12.65
C ASP A 317 -13.22 -8.28 -11.84
N ARG A 318 -12.84 -7.84 -10.64
CA ARG A 318 -13.61 -6.88 -9.83
C ARG A 318 -13.82 -5.60 -10.64
N SER A 319 -15.03 -5.04 -10.62
CA SER A 319 -15.28 -3.74 -11.23
C SER A 319 -14.50 -2.64 -10.53
N VAL A 320 -14.00 -1.67 -11.30
CA VAL A 320 -13.19 -0.58 -10.77
C VAL A 320 -13.55 0.73 -11.44
N TYR A 321 -13.34 1.82 -10.73
CA TYR A 321 -13.17 3.12 -11.35
C TYR A 321 -11.69 3.34 -11.67
N PRO A 322 -11.35 3.70 -12.92
CA PRO A 322 -9.98 4.06 -13.30
C PRO A 322 -9.33 5.10 -12.37
N GLU A 323 -10.12 6.00 -11.79
CA GLU A 323 -9.65 7.09 -10.92
C GLU A 323 -9.12 6.58 -9.57
N ASP A 324 -9.65 5.45 -9.09
CA ASP A 324 -9.31 4.80 -7.83
C ASP A 324 -8.33 3.61 -8.02
N ALA A 325 -8.25 3.07 -9.23
CA ALA A 325 -7.49 1.86 -9.54
C ALA A 325 -6.01 2.15 -9.81
N ALA A 326 -5.18 1.13 -9.64
CA ALA A 326 -3.82 1.12 -10.18
C ALA A 326 -3.88 0.92 -11.69
N GLU A 327 -3.26 1.81 -12.46
CA GLU A 327 -3.10 1.63 -13.91
C GLU A 327 -2.05 0.53 -14.16
N VAL A 328 -2.37 -0.41 -15.05
CA VAL A 328 -1.46 -1.50 -15.43
C VAL A 328 -1.35 -1.57 -16.95
N ILE A 329 -0.12 -1.55 -17.46
CA ILE A 329 0.18 -1.61 -18.88
C ILE A 329 0.84 -2.96 -19.16
N VAL A 330 0.33 -3.69 -20.15
CA VAL A 330 0.81 -5.03 -20.55
C VAL A 330 1.08 -5.00 -22.05
N GLY A 331 2.32 -4.75 -22.45
CA GLY A 331 2.64 -4.38 -23.84
C GLY A 331 1.86 -3.13 -24.24
N ASP A 332 1.07 -3.22 -25.32
CA ASP A 332 0.25 -2.10 -25.81
C ASP A 332 -1.15 -2.01 -25.17
N VAL A 333 -1.48 -2.94 -24.26
CA VAL A 333 -2.81 -3.03 -23.65
C VAL A 333 -2.81 -2.39 -22.27
N LYS A 334 -3.77 -1.50 -22.03
CA LYS A 334 -4.05 -0.96 -20.70
C LYS A 334 -5.12 -1.78 -19.98
N THR A 335 -4.86 -2.09 -18.72
CA THR A 335 -5.79 -2.71 -17.77
C THR A 335 -5.63 -2.08 -16.39
N TRP A 336 -6.24 -2.67 -15.36
CA TRP A 336 -6.34 -2.07 -14.03
C TRP A 336 -6.04 -3.09 -12.93
N GLY A 337 -5.50 -2.62 -11.80
CA GLY A 337 -5.54 -3.33 -10.53
C GLY A 337 -6.53 -2.67 -9.59
N CYS A 338 -7.50 -3.41 -9.04
CA CYS A 338 -8.42 -2.86 -8.03
C CYS A 338 -7.74 -2.52 -6.69
N CYS A 339 -6.49 -2.97 -6.51
CA CYS A 339 -5.56 -2.55 -5.48
C CYS A 339 -4.13 -2.80 -5.97
N SER A 340 -3.14 -2.33 -5.22
CA SER A 340 -1.72 -2.54 -5.48
C SER A 340 -1.31 -4.00 -5.70
N HIS A 341 -1.82 -4.92 -4.88
CA HIS A 341 -1.44 -6.32 -5.01
C HIS A 341 -2.14 -7.00 -6.19
N CYS A 342 -3.35 -6.55 -6.54
CA CYS A 342 -4.00 -7.03 -7.76
C CYS A 342 -3.31 -6.49 -9.01
N ALA A 343 -2.78 -5.26 -8.97
CA ALA A 343 -1.96 -4.72 -10.05
C ALA A 343 -0.73 -5.60 -10.32
N LEU A 344 0.00 -5.97 -9.25
CA LEU A 344 1.10 -6.93 -9.33
C LEU A 344 0.64 -8.31 -9.81
N GLY A 345 -0.55 -8.73 -9.39
CA GLY A 345 -1.16 -9.99 -9.81
C GLY A 345 -1.43 -10.10 -11.31
N VAL A 346 -1.54 -8.97 -12.04
CA VAL A 346 -1.71 -9.00 -13.50
C VAL A 346 -0.53 -9.69 -14.19
N ALA A 347 0.70 -9.52 -13.67
CA ALA A 347 1.87 -10.23 -14.18
C ALA A 347 1.69 -11.75 -14.05
N ALA A 348 1.24 -12.22 -12.88
CA ALA A 348 1.00 -13.63 -12.63
C ALA A 348 -0.12 -14.21 -13.51
N ARG A 349 -1.21 -13.46 -13.73
CA ARG A 349 -2.32 -13.91 -14.58
C ARG A 349 -1.95 -13.97 -16.05
N THR A 350 -1.16 -13.00 -16.53
CA THR A 350 -0.85 -12.87 -17.97
C THR A 350 0.44 -13.58 -18.36
N GLY A 351 1.33 -13.86 -17.41
CA GLY A 351 2.67 -14.35 -17.67
C GLY A 351 3.57 -13.35 -18.41
N LYS A 352 3.17 -12.06 -18.44
CA LYS A 352 3.86 -11.00 -19.19
C LYS A 352 4.46 -9.97 -18.26
N ASP A 353 5.45 -9.25 -18.80
CA ASP A 353 5.99 -8.05 -18.17
C ASP A 353 4.94 -6.93 -18.17
N ILE A 354 4.89 -6.19 -17.06
CA ILE A 354 3.92 -5.13 -16.82
C ILE A 354 4.59 -3.86 -16.31
N GLU A 355 3.94 -2.72 -16.56
CA GLU A 355 4.19 -1.46 -15.87
C GLU A 355 2.96 -1.09 -15.05
N ILE A 356 3.16 -0.89 -13.75
CA ILE A 356 2.13 -0.45 -12.81
C ILE A 356 2.37 1.02 -12.49
N ARG A 357 1.28 1.77 -12.41
CA ARG A 357 1.25 3.17 -12.03
C ARG A 357 0.15 3.37 -11.01
N GLU A 358 0.53 3.57 -9.76
CA GLU A 358 -0.41 3.77 -8.65
C GLU A 358 -0.07 5.05 -7.89
N LYS A 359 -1.08 5.67 -7.32
CA LYS A 359 -0.92 6.84 -6.45
C LYS A 359 -0.63 6.38 -5.03
N ASP A 360 0.36 7.00 -4.39
CA ASP A 360 0.62 6.89 -2.95
C ASP A 360 -0.67 7.22 -2.18
N ARG A 361 -1.05 6.34 -1.26
CA ARG A 361 -2.34 6.42 -0.55
C ARG A 361 -2.47 7.64 0.38
N LEU A 362 -1.36 8.28 0.74
CA LEU A 362 -1.33 9.48 1.56
C LEU A 362 -1.25 10.76 0.71
N THR A 363 -0.32 10.80 -0.23
CA THR A 363 0.10 12.03 -0.91
C THR A 363 -0.44 12.15 -2.34
N GLY A 364 -0.82 11.04 -2.96
CA GLY A 364 -1.19 11.00 -4.37
C GLY A 364 0.00 10.98 -5.34
N GLU A 365 1.24 11.05 -4.84
CA GLU A 365 2.46 10.94 -5.65
C GLU A 365 2.55 9.58 -6.35
N LYS A 366 3.18 9.52 -7.51
CA LYS A 366 3.15 8.32 -8.35
C LYS A 366 4.22 7.31 -7.91
N VAL A 367 3.80 6.06 -7.73
CA VAL A 367 4.67 4.88 -7.66
C VAL A 367 4.59 4.15 -8.99
N VAL A 368 5.74 3.90 -9.61
CA VAL A 368 5.87 3.15 -10.87
C VAL A 368 6.67 1.89 -10.62
N VAL A 369 6.12 0.74 -11.03
CA VAL A 369 6.76 -0.56 -10.92
C VAL A 369 6.83 -1.17 -12.31
N LYS A 370 8.02 -1.54 -12.78
CA LYS A 370 8.20 -2.30 -14.02
C LYS A 370 8.70 -3.68 -13.70
N THR A 371 8.14 -4.70 -14.34
CA THR A 371 8.58 -6.09 -14.16
C THR A 371 9.39 -6.58 -15.34
N HIS A 372 10.29 -7.52 -15.09
CA HIS A 372 10.97 -8.31 -16.11
C HIS A 372 11.07 -9.76 -15.66
N ASN A 373 10.61 -10.70 -16.49
CA ASN A 373 10.65 -12.14 -16.23
C ASN A 373 10.11 -12.52 -14.84
N GLY A 374 8.98 -11.93 -14.45
CA GLY A 374 8.32 -12.22 -13.17
C GLY A 374 8.94 -11.57 -11.94
N SER A 375 9.96 -10.73 -12.12
CA SER A 375 10.62 -9.99 -11.04
C SER A 375 10.48 -8.48 -11.23
N VAL A 376 10.68 -7.69 -10.17
CA VAL A 376 10.71 -6.21 -10.29
C VAL A 376 12.02 -5.80 -10.97
N ALA A 377 11.91 -5.15 -12.12
CA ALA A 377 13.04 -4.63 -12.89
C ALA A 377 13.38 -3.19 -12.54
N SER A 378 12.36 -2.35 -12.29
CA SER A 378 12.55 -1.01 -11.77
C SER A 378 11.42 -0.62 -10.81
N LEU A 379 11.75 0.24 -9.85
CA LEU A 379 10.85 0.79 -8.87
C LEU A 379 11.13 2.29 -8.70
N GLU A 380 10.12 3.11 -8.97
CA GLU A 380 10.24 4.57 -8.93
C GLU A 380 9.15 5.18 -8.03
N PRO A 381 9.53 5.91 -6.96
CA PRO A 381 10.90 6.01 -6.44
C PRO A 381 11.37 4.69 -5.84
N ALA A 382 12.69 4.47 -5.79
CA ALA A 382 13.28 3.23 -5.24
C ALA A 382 12.98 3.03 -3.74
N THR A 383 12.54 4.09 -3.05
CA THR A 383 12.10 4.08 -1.64
C THR A 383 10.68 3.53 -1.45
N ALA A 384 9.95 3.25 -2.53
CA ALA A 384 8.55 2.88 -2.44
C ALA A 384 8.33 1.54 -1.73
N VAL A 385 7.26 1.49 -0.93
CA VAL A 385 6.86 0.32 -0.13
C VAL A 385 5.37 0.01 -0.34
N ALA A 386 4.96 -1.20 0.03
CA ALA A 386 3.56 -1.59 0.03
C ALA A 386 3.06 -1.84 1.45
N TRP A 387 1.79 -1.50 1.69
CA TRP A 387 1.05 -1.98 2.85
C TRP A 387 0.24 -3.21 2.47
N PHE A 388 0.44 -4.31 3.19
CA PHE A 388 -0.37 -5.50 3.08
C PHE A 388 -1.35 -5.58 4.24
N GLY A 389 -2.58 -5.12 3.99
CA GLY A 389 -3.64 -5.20 4.97
C GLY A 389 -3.99 -6.65 5.30
N GLN A 390 -3.97 -6.98 6.59
CA GLN A 390 -4.27 -8.32 7.10
C GLN A 390 -5.22 -8.25 8.28
N ARG A 391 -6.09 -9.24 8.42
CA ARG A 391 -7.00 -9.42 9.55
C ARG A 391 -6.79 -10.78 10.17
N THR A 392 -6.91 -10.82 11.49
CA THR A 392 -6.96 -12.07 12.24
C THR A 392 -8.34 -12.68 12.08
N LYS A 393 -8.37 -13.95 11.65
CA LYS A 393 -9.58 -14.76 11.61
C LYS A 393 -9.95 -15.26 13.02
N PRO A 394 -11.18 -15.74 13.22
CA PRO A 394 -11.58 -16.35 14.50
C PRO A 394 -10.69 -17.52 14.95
N ASP A 395 -10.07 -18.24 14.02
CA ASP A 395 -9.15 -19.36 14.28
C ASP A 395 -7.71 -18.92 14.64
N GLY A 396 -7.46 -17.61 14.74
CA GLY A 396 -6.14 -17.05 15.03
C GLY A 396 -5.19 -16.98 13.84
N THR A 397 -5.58 -17.47 12.66
CA THR A 397 -4.80 -17.31 11.43
C THR A 397 -5.01 -15.95 10.79
N TYR A 398 -4.08 -15.52 9.94
CA TYR A 398 -4.18 -14.25 9.22
C TYR A 398 -4.74 -14.44 7.80
N ALA A 399 -5.58 -13.51 7.38
CA ALA A 399 -6.03 -13.37 6.00
C ALA A 399 -5.82 -11.94 5.49
N SER A 400 -5.85 -11.77 4.17
CA SER A 400 -5.91 -10.45 3.57
C SER A 400 -7.14 -9.69 4.10
N ALA A 401 -6.95 -8.44 4.49
CA ALA A 401 -8.02 -7.53 4.89
C ALA A 401 -8.92 -7.12 3.71
N GLY A 402 -8.53 -7.43 2.48
CA GLY A 402 -9.23 -7.06 1.25
C GLY A 402 -8.54 -5.93 0.48
N CYS A 403 -9.02 -5.67 -0.73
CA CYS A 403 -8.39 -4.74 -1.67
C CYS A 403 -8.38 -3.28 -1.19
N PHE A 404 -9.37 -2.87 -0.38
CA PHE A 404 -9.47 -1.51 0.15
C PHE A 404 -8.43 -1.19 1.23
N HIS A 405 -7.78 -2.21 1.78
CA HIS A 405 -6.84 -2.13 2.90
C HIS A 405 -5.40 -2.36 2.45
N GLN A 406 -5.11 -2.15 1.16
CA GLN A 406 -3.80 -2.33 0.56
C GLN A 406 -3.45 -1.10 -0.25
N GLY A 407 -2.16 -0.82 -0.41
CA GLY A 407 -1.72 0.27 -1.27
C GLY A 407 -0.22 0.47 -1.30
N PHE A 408 0.24 1.27 -2.25
CA PHE A 408 1.63 1.71 -2.32
C PHE A 408 1.85 3.06 -1.62
N PHE A 409 3.10 3.27 -1.23
CA PHE A 409 3.61 4.51 -0.67
C PHE A 409 4.97 4.79 -1.28
N VAL A 410 5.27 6.05 -1.60
CA VAL A 410 6.57 6.43 -2.18
C VAL A 410 7.73 6.25 -1.19
N LYS A 411 7.44 6.18 0.12
CA LYS A 411 8.42 5.90 1.19
C LYS A 411 7.75 5.40 2.47
N ALA A 412 8.52 4.75 3.34
CA ALA A 412 8.05 4.21 4.62
C ALA A 412 7.45 5.28 5.55
N GLU A 413 7.94 6.52 5.52
CA GLU A 413 7.42 7.62 6.33
C GLU A 413 5.98 7.96 5.97
N ASN A 414 5.61 7.92 4.70
CA ASN A 414 4.24 8.15 4.26
C ASN A 414 3.33 7.02 4.75
N LEU A 415 3.80 5.77 4.67
CA LEU A 415 3.08 4.62 5.20
C LEU A 415 2.85 4.78 6.71
N LYS A 416 3.88 5.17 7.49
CA LYS A 416 3.76 5.45 8.94
C LYS A 416 2.69 6.48 9.24
N GLN A 417 2.70 7.61 8.51
CA GLN A 417 1.71 8.67 8.68
C GLN A 417 0.30 8.21 8.32
N TRP A 418 0.15 7.47 7.23
CA TRP A 418 -1.14 6.92 6.81
C TRP A 418 -1.68 5.90 7.82
N VAL A 419 -0.84 4.98 8.29
CA VAL A 419 -1.22 4.00 9.33
C VAL A 419 -1.65 4.71 10.62
N ALA A 420 -0.95 5.78 11.03
CA ALA A 420 -1.33 6.60 12.18
C ALA A 420 -2.69 7.30 11.97
N ALA A 421 -2.95 7.81 10.76
CA ALA A 421 -4.22 8.46 10.41
C ALA A 421 -5.39 7.48 10.25
N ASN A 422 -5.13 6.19 10.08
CA ASN A 422 -6.14 5.15 9.88
C ASN A 422 -6.07 4.13 11.04
N PRO A 423 -6.62 4.42 12.22
CA PRO A 423 -6.42 3.61 13.42
C PRO A 423 -7.03 2.20 13.34
N LEU A 424 -7.99 1.97 12.44
CA LEU A 424 -8.65 0.68 12.24
C LEU A 424 -7.87 -0.29 11.33
N GLU A 425 -6.90 0.22 10.56
CA GLU A 425 -6.17 -0.59 9.58
C GLU A 425 -5.24 -1.58 10.27
N THR A 426 -5.15 -2.81 9.78
CA THR A 426 -4.23 -3.82 10.32
C THR A 426 -3.46 -4.47 9.19
N GLY A 427 -2.22 -4.88 9.44
CA GLY A 427 -1.32 -5.38 8.41
C GLY A 427 0.14 -5.07 8.69
N GLU A 428 0.94 -5.15 7.65
CA GLU A 428 2.37 -4.86 7.70
C GLU A 428 2.89 -4.18 6.43
N GLN A 429 3.97 -3.43 6.60
CA GLN A 429 4.78 -2.95 5.49
C GLN A 429 5.50 -4.14 4.84
N ILE A 430 5.45 -4.25 3.52
CA ILE A 430 6.24 -5.22 2.76
C ILE A 430 6.95 -4.56 1.58
N ALA A 431 8.03 -5.19 1.13
CA ALA A 431 8.67 -4.81 -0.13
C ALA A 431 7.74 -5.13 -1.32
N ILE A 432 7.68 -4.24 -2.30
CA ILE A 432 6.88 -4.44 -3.53
C ILE A 432 7.36 -5.69 -4.29
N ALA A 433 8.68 -5.94 -4.31
CA ALA A 433 9.25 -7.14 -4.91
C ALA A 433 8.78 -8.43 -4.22
N LYS A 434 8.66 -8.43 -2.88
CA LYS A 434 8.08 -9.56 -2.15
C LYS A 434 6.61 -9.75 -2.50
N ALA A 435 5.84 -8.66 -2.57
CA ALA A 435 4.43 -8.70 -2.95
C ALA A 435 4.23 -9.31 -4.34
N LEU A 436 5.08 -8.94 -5.32
CA LEU A 436 5.09 -9.53 -6.66
C LEU A 436 5.43 -11.02 -6.61
N ALA A 437 6.52 -11.38 -5.94
CA ALA A 437 6.98 -12.76 -5.84
C ALA A 437 5.90 -13.68 -5.24
N ASP A 438 5.15 -13.20 -4.24
CA ASP A 438 4.04 -13.95 -3.66
C ASP A 438 2.86 -14.10 -4.62
N LYS A 439 2.62 -13.14 -5.53
CA LYS A 439 1.63 -13.29 -6.61
C LYS A 439 2.07 -14.27 -7.69
N MET A 440 3.33 -14.26 -8.06
CA MET A 440 3.87 -15.16 -9.10
C MET A 440 3.81 -16.65 -8.70
N LYS A 441 3.64 -16.96 -7.41
CA LYS A 441 3.44 -18.33 -6.90
C LYS A 441 2.02 -18.87 -7.11
N LEU A 442 1.06 -18.03 -7.48
CA LEU A 442 -0.35 -18.43 -7.60
C LEU A 442 -0.58 -19.27 -8.85
N THR A 443 -1.31 -20.38 -8.68
CA THR A 443 -1.75 -21.20 -9.82
C THR A 443 -2.90 -20.53 -10.57
N PRO A 444 -3.15 -20.87 -11.85
CA PRO A 444 -4.30 -20.37 -12.59
C PRO A 444 -5.64 -20.55 -11.87
N GLN A 445 -5.81 -21.67 -11.16
CA GLN A 445 -7.02 -21.96 -10.37
C GLN A 445 -7.13 -21.07 -9.12
N GLN A 446 -6.02 -20.74 -8.47
CA GLN A 446 -6.01 -19.78 -7.37
C GLN A 446 -6.33 -18.35 -7.87
N ILE A 447 -5.78 -18.00 -9.04
CA ILE A 447 -6.04 -16.70 -9.67
C ILE A 447 -7.51 -16.57 -10.08
N SER A 448 -8.13 -17.59 -10.67
CA SER A 448 -9.54 -17.53 -11.07
C SER A 448 -10.50 -17.35 -9.90
N LYS A 449 -10.09 -17.75 -8.70
CA LYS A 449 -10.84 -17.59 -7.44
C LYS A 449 -10.47 -16.33 -6.66
N ALA A 450 -9.48 -15.57 -7.12
CA ALA A 450 -9.01 -14.40 -6.41
C ALA A 450 -10.13 -13.36 -6.24
N CYS A 451 -10.34 -12.95 -4.99
CA CYS A 451 -11.33 -11.93 -4.60
C CYS A 451 -12.78 -12.26 -4.96
N LYS A 452 -13.12 -13.54 -5.19
CA LYS A 452 -14.48 -13.99 -5.52
C LYS A 452 -15.29 -14.29 -4.26
N ILE A 453 -16.43 -13.62 -4.12
CA ILE A 453 -17.37 -13.82 -3.01
C ILE A 453 -18.08 -15.16 -3.25
N GLY A 454 -18.10 -16.02 -2.22
CA GLY A 454 -18.57 -17.40 -2.31
C GLY A 454 -17.45 -18.43 -2.47
N GLU A 455 -16.31 -18.03 -3.05
CA GLU A 455 -15.07 -18.82 -3.09
C GLU A 455 -14.14 -18.50 -1.91
N CYS A 456 -14.23 -17.26 -1.40
CA CYS A 456 -13.67 -16.90 -0.10
C CYS A 456 -14.41 -17.69 0.97
N SER A 457 -13.81 -18.80 1.44
CA SER A 457 -14.37 -19.66 2.47
C SER A 457 -14.97 -18.85 3.63
N PRO A 458 -16.28 -18.92 3.85
CA PRO A 458 -16.83 -18.86 5.18
C PRO A 458 -16.91 -20.32 5.66
N GLN A 459 -15.92 -20.77 6.43
CA GLN A 459 -16.28 -21.70 7.50
C GLN A 459 -16.78 -20.87 8.66
#